data_AF-A0A6G2VE79-F1
#
_entry.id   AF-A0A6G2VE79-F1
#
_cell.length_a   1.000
_cell.length_b   1.000
_cell.length_c   1.000
_cell.angle_alpha   90.00
_cell.angle_beta   90.00
_cell.angle_gamma   90.00
#
_symmetry.space_group_name_H-M   'P 1'
#
loop_
_entity.id
_entity.type
_entity.pdbx_description
1 polymer ?
#
loop_
_entity_poly.entity_id
_entity_poly.type
_entity_poly.pdbx_seq_one_letter_code
_entity_poly.pdbx_strand_id
1 'polypeptide(L)'
;MPVLTRLIPSPVFVDISRGAMHDLAGLLADQRISASGKLAIAISGGSGLALREKLAPALPGADWYCVAGGNIDAAVQLADDIKGKRYDAVVGLGGGKIIDVAKYAAARVGLPLVSVATNLAHDGLCSPVATLDNDNGRGSYGVPMPIAMVIDLSVIRAAPDRFVRSGIGDAISNISAIADWELSHQVNGEQIDGLAAAMARTAGEAVLRHPGTVADDEFLTVLAESLVLSGIAISISGDTRPSSGACHEISHAFDLLFPKRAASHGEQVGLGAAFAMHLRGAVDESGLFADVLRRHGLPVTPEEIGFTADEFVQAVEYAPQTRPGRFTVLEHLSLSTDQIRDAYADYAKTISS
;
A
#
# COMPACT_ATOMS: atom_id res chain seq x y z
N MET A 1 -27.93 25.35 -4.24
CA MET A 1 -27.32 25.77 -2.97
C MET A 1 -25.87 25.32 -2.97
N PRO A 2 -24.92 26.14 -2.52
CA PRO A 2 -23.53 25.69 -2.37
C PRO A 2 -23.44 24.58 -1.31
N VAL A 3 -22.49 23.66 -1.49
CA VAL A 3 -22.13 22.67 -0.45
C VAL A 3 -21.49 23.45 0.70
N LEU A 4 -22.07 23.35 1.91
CA LEU A 4 -21.55 24.05 3.10
C LEU A 4 -20.36 23.31 3.74
N THR A 5 -20.31 21.98 3.62
CA THR A 5 -19.24 21.11 4.15
C THR A 5 -19.17 19.83 3.31
N ARG A 6 -17.94 19.35 3.06
CA ARG A 6 -17.64 17.99 2.58
C ARG A 6 -17.21 17.14 3.77
N LEU A 7 -17.79 15.95 3.92
CA LEU A 7 -17.34 14.98 4.93
C LEU A 7 -16.25 14.09 4.33
N ILE A 8 -15.12 14.00 5.03
CA ILE A 8 -13.99 13.15 4.66
C ILE A 8 -13.81 12.12 5.78
N PRO A 9 -13.83 10.81 5.49
CA PRO A 9 -13.47 9.81 6.47
C PRO A 9 -11.98 9.95 6.83
N SER A 10 -11.69 10.00 8.13
CA SER A 10 -10.33 10.02 8.65
C SER A 10 -10.25 9.15 9.90
N PRO A 11 -9.07 8.57 10.21
CA PRO A 11 -8.89 7.87 11.46
C PRO A 11 -9.10 8.84 12.64
N VAL A 12 -9.72 8.35 13.72
CA VAL A 12 -9.80 9.09 14.99
C VAL A 12 -8.45 9.13 15.71
N PHE A 13 -7.55 8.21 15.38
CA PHE A 13 -6.19 8.13 15.90
C PHE A 13 -5.20 7.65 14.84
N VAL A 14 -4.03 8.28 14.83
CA VAL A 14 -2.82 7.81 14.13
C VAL A 14 -1.67 8.00 15.11
N ASP A 15 -1.18 6.89 15.68
CA ASP A 15 -0.01 6.88 16.57
C ASP A 15 1.19 6.28 15.84
N ILE A 16 2.18 7.13 15.57
CA ILE A 16 3.45 6.77 14.96
C ILE A 16 4.54 7.20 15.94
N SER A 17 5.00 6.25 16.76
CA SER A 17 5.97 6.56 17.80
C SER A 17 6.78 5.33 18.20
N ARG A 18 7.94 5.56 18.82
CA ARG A 18 8.73 4.48 19.40
C ARG A 18 8.02 3.99 20.67
N GLY A 19 7.63 2.72 20.71
CA GLY A 19 6.91 2.15 21.85
C GLY A 19 5.41 2.36 21.80
N ALA A 20 4.84 2.76 20.66
CA ALA A 20 3.39 2.92 20.46
C ALA A 20 2.58 1.68 20.92
N MET A 21 3.15 0.47 20.79
CA MET A 21 2.47 -0.73 21.26
C MET A 21 2.36 -0.86 22.79
N HIS A 22 3.17 -0.12 23.57
CA HIS A 22 3.05 -0.13 25.02
C HIS A 22 1.74 0.51 25.50
N ASP A 23 1.21 1.49 24.77
CA ASP A 23 -0.06 2.15 25.09
C ASP A 23 -1.24 1.62 24.27
N LEU A 24 -1.04 0.53 23.52
CA LEU A 24 -2.08 -0.03 22.66
C LEU A 24 -3.37 -0.36 23.42
N ALA A 25 -3.25 -0.89 24.64
CA ALA A 25 -4.43 -1.19 25.47
C ALA A 25 -5.19 0.08 25.89
N GLY A 26 -4.48 1.18 26.16
CA GLY A 26 -5.06 2.48 26.47
C GLY A 26 -5.80 3.06 25.27
N LEU A 27 -5.17 3.04 24.10
CA LEU A 27 -5.79 3.48 22.84
C LEU A 27 -7.03 2.65 22.50
N LEU A 28 -6.94 1.32 22.58
CA LEU A 28 -8.05 0.43 22.27
C LEU A 28 -9.22 0.57 23.27
N ALA A 29 -8.98 1.07 24.48
CA ALA A 29 -10.01 1.34 25.48
C ALA A 29 -10.73 2.69 25.28
N ASP A 30 -10.34 3.51 24.29
CA ASP A 30 -11.09 4.72 23.94
C ASP A 30 -12.51 4.36 23.51
N GLN A 31 -13.51 5.06 24.06
CA GLN A 31 -14.92 4.76 23.79
C GLN A 31 -15.35 4.94 22.34
N ARG A 32 -14.58 5.68 21.53
CA ARG A 32 -14.78 5.81 20.08
C ARG A 32 -14.31 4.56 19.31
N ILE A 33 -13.51 3.71 19.94
CA ILE A 33 -13.01 2.43 19.39
C ILE A 33 -13.74 1.25 20.05
N SER A 34 -13.68 1.14 21.38
CA SER A 34 -14.28 0.02 22.14
C SER A 34 -14.95 0.50 23.41
N ALA A 35 -16.27 0.38 23.46
CA ALA A 35 -17.05 0.72 24.66
C ALA A 35 -17.09 -0.42 25.69
N SER A 36 -16.97 -1.68 25.24
CA SER A 36 -17.10 -2.87 26.10
C SER A 36 -15.79 -3.61 26.34
N GLY A 37 -14.71 -3.23 25.64
CA GLY A 37 -13.42 -3.92 25.66
C GLY A 37 -13.41 -5.24 24.89
N LYS A 38 -14.49 -5.57 24.15
CA LYS A 38 -14.59 -6.80 23.38
C LYS A 38 -14.05 -6.58 21.97
N LEU A 39 -12.87 -7.11 21.71
CA LEU A 39 -12.15 -6.94 20.45
C LEU A 39 -11.87 -8.29 19.81
N ALA A 40 -11.97 -8.37 18.48
CA ALA A 40 -11.48 -9.49 17.71
C ALA A 40 -10.12 -9.13 17.12
N ILE A 41 -9.05 -9.76 17.59
CA ILE A 41 -7.67 -9.45 17.18
C ILE A 41 -7.17 -10.52 16.21
N ALA A 42 -6.97 -10.13 14.95
CA ALA A 42 -6.39 -10.97 13.91
C ALA A 42 -4.86 -10.88 13.93
N ILE A 43 -4.19 -12.04 14.01
CA ILE A 43 -2.73 -12.15 14.08
C ILE A 43 -2.20 -13.23 13.13
N SER A 44 -0.92 -13.13 12.77
CA SER A 44 -0.19 -14.23 12.14
C SER A 44 0.23 -15.29 13.16
N GLY A 45 0.40 -16.54 12.71
CA GLY A 45 0.91 -17.64 13.53
C GLY A 45 2.40 -17.55 13.89
N GLY A 46 3.13 -16.52 13.42
CA GLY A 46 4.56 -16.32 13.69
C GLY A 46 4.79 -15.17 14.67
N SER A 47 5.30 -14.04 14.16
CA SER A 47 5.52 -12.83 14.95
C SER A 47 4.27 -12.34 15.68
N GLY A 48 3.07 -12.59 15.13
CA GLY A 48 1.80 -12.25 15.76
C GLY A 48 1.55 -13.00 17.08
N LEU A 49 1.93 -14.28 17.18
CA LEU A 49 1.83 -15.05 18.43
C LEU A 49 2.75 -14.48 19.52
N ALA A 50 3.98 -14.11 19.16
CA ALA A 50 4.92 -13.49 20.11
C ALA A 50 4.41 -12.13 20.62
N LEU A 51 3.71 -11.36 19.77
CA LEU A 51 3.06 -10.12 20.20
C LEU A 51 1.84 -10.39 21.08
N ARG A 52 1.04 -11.42 20.78
CA ARG A 52 -0.08 -11.84 21.62
C ARG A 52 0.37 -12.16 23.04
N GLU A 53 1.47 -12.89 23.23
CA GLU A 53 1.98 -13.23 24.57
C GLU A 53 2.27 -11.98 25.41
N LYS A 54 2.73 -10.90 24.78
CA LYS A 54 3.02 -9.62 25.45
C LYS A 54 1.77 -8.78 25.71
N LEU A 55 0.83 -8.77 24.76
CA LEU A 55 -0.31 -7.85 24.76
C LEU A 55 -1.57 -8.43 25.41
N ALA A 56 -1.78 -9.75 25.37
CA ALA A 56 -2.96 -10.41 25.92
C ALA A 56 -3.21 -10.12 27.42
N PRO A 57 -2.18 -10.02 28.30
CA PRO A 57 -2.41 -9.65 29.69
C PRO A 57 -3.04 -8.27 29.89
N ALA A 58 -2.78 -7.33 28.97
CA ALA A 58 -3.35 -5.98 28.99
C ALA A 58 -4.72 -5.89 28.29
N LEU A 59 -5.13 -6.94 27.58
CA LEU A 59 -6.37 -7.01 26.78
C LEU A 59 -7.21 -8.24 27.17
N PRO A 60 -7.67 -8.35 28.44
CA PRO A 60 -8.34 -9.56 28.94
C PRO A 60 -9.71 -9.83 28.29
N GLY A 61 -10.32 -8.84 27.64
CA GLY A 61 -11.60 -8.97 26.93
C GLY A 61 -11.46 -9.27 25.43
N ALA A 62 -10.23 -9.37 24.92
CA ALA A 62 -9.98 -9.60 23.51
C ALA A 62 -9.93 -11.10 23.17
N ASP A 63 -10.58 -11.46 22.07
CA ASP A 63 -10.46 -12.77 21.44
C ASP A 63 -9.42 -12.71 20.32
N TRP A 64 -8.55 -13.72 20.26
CA TRP A 64 -7.40 -13.74 19.38
C TRP A 64 -7.57 -14.80 18.29
N TYR A 65 -7.45 -14.38 17.03
CA TYR A 65 -7.68 -15.19 15.85
C TYR A 65 -6.39 -15.31 15.03
N CYS A 66 -5.92 -16.55 14.86
CA CYS A 66 -4.80 -16.83 13.97
C CYS A 66 -5.28 -16.92 12.52
N VAL A 67 -4.73 -16.08 11.66
CA VAL A 67 -5.10 -16.01 10.25
C VAL A 67 -4.05 -16.74 9.39
N ALA A 68 -4.51 -17.69 8.58
CA ALA A 68 -3.67 -18.51 7.71
C ALA A 68 -3.46 -17.85 6.34
N GLY A 69 -2.68 -16.77 6.31
CA GLY A 69 -2.26 -16.12 5.06
C GLY A 69 -3.12 -14.92 4.62
N GLY A 70 -2.78 -14.33 3.47
CA GLY A 70 -3.42 -13.14 2.92
C GLY A 70 -4.29 -13.46 1.70
N ASN A 71 -5.29 -14.32 1.88
CA ASN A 71 -6.21 -14.75 0.82
C ASN A 71 -7.66 -14.54 1.23
N ILE A 72 -8.57 -14.60 0.23
CA ILE A 72 -9.99 -14.36 0.43
C ILE A 72 -10.63 -15.37 1.39
N ASP A 73 -10.23 -16.64 1.34
CA ASP A 73 -10.78 -17.70 2.20
C ASP A 73 -10.47 -17.46 3.67
N ALA A 74 -9.24 -17.05 3.99
CA ALA A 74 -8.84 -16.68 5.34
C ALA A 74 -9.64 -15.48 5.86
N ALA A 75 -9.93 -14.50 4.99
CA ALA A 75 -10.76 -13.36 5.35
C ALA A 75 -12.24 -13.73 5.54
N VAL A 76 -12.77 -14.63 4.72
CA VAL A 76 -14.11 -15.20 4.87
C VAL A 76 -14.21 -15.97 6.18
N GLN A 77 -13.24 -16.84 6.47
CA GLN A 77 -13.21 -17.63 7.70
C GLN A 77 -13.16 -16.74 8.94
N LEU A 78 -12.30 -15.72 8.95
CA LEU A 78 -12.23 -14.75 10.04
C LEU A 78 -13.59 -14.05 10.23
N ALA A 79 -14.24 -13.63 9.13
CA ALA A 79 -15.56 -13.01 9.18
C ALA A 79 -16.62 -13.95 9.78
N ASP A 80 -16.61 -15.23 9.42
CA ASP A 80 -17.54 -16.22 9.95
C ASP A 80 -17.27 -16.53 11.43
N ASP A 81 -16.00 -16.53 11.85
CA ASP A 81 -15.60 -16.78 13.24
C ASP A 81 -15.91 -15.63 14.20
N ILE A 82 -15.98 -14.39 13.69
CA ILE A 82 -16.39 -13.21 14.47
C ILE A 82 -17.90 -12.96 14.38
N LYS A 83 -18.56 -13.43 13.33
CA LYS A 83 -19.99 -13.27 13.13
C LYS A 83 -20.78 -13.94 14.26
N GLY A 84 -21.82 -13.26 14.74
CA GLY A 84 -22.67 -13.74 15.83
C GLY A 84 -22.09 -13.54 17.23
N LYS A 85 -20.85 -13.06 17.34
CA LYS A 85 -20.25 -12.58 18.59
C LYS A 85 -20.41 -11.05 18.69
N ARG A 86 -20.41 -10.52 19.92
CA ARG A 86 -20.53 -9.08 20.17
C ARG A 86 -19.15 -8.47 20.37
N TYR A 87 -18.54 -8.03 19.28
CA TYR A 87 -17.31 -7.23 19.29
C TYR A 87 -17.62 -5.76 19.00
N ASP A 88 -16.78 -4.88 19.53
CA ASP A 88 -16.83 -3.45 19.24
C ASP A 88 -16.04 -3.11 17.97
N ALA A 89 -14.90 -3.78 17.76
CA ALA A 89 -14.01 -3.57 16.63
C ALA A 89 -13.20 -4.83 16.30
N VAL A 90 -12.67 -4.88 15.08
CA VAL A 90 -11.65 -5.83 14.64
C VAL A 90 -10.29 -5.13 14.67
N VAL A 91 -9.27 -5.78 15.20
CA VAL A 91 -7.89 -5.28 15.22
C VAL A 91 -7.03 -6.15 14.33
N GLY A 92 -6.50 -5.60 13.25
CA GLY A 92 -5.47 -6.26 12.45
C GLY A 92 -4.09 -6.00 13.02
N LEU A 93 -3.48 -6.99 13.67
CA LEU A 93 -2.14 -6.88 14.26
C LEU A 93 -1.14 -7.71 13.44
N GLY A 94 -0.38 -7.05 12.58
CA GLY A 94 0.61 -7.71 11.75
C GLY A 94 1.09 -6.88 10.56
N GLY A 95 1.68 -7.57 9.57
CA GLY A 95 2.01 -6.95 8.29
C GLY A 95 0.80 -6.84 7.37
N GLY A 96 0.99 -6.23 6.19
CA GLY A 96 -0.06 -5.93 5.21
C GLY A 96 -1.07 -7.06 4.96
N LYS A 97 -0.62 -8.30 4.76
CA LYS A 97 -1.51 -9.46 4.54
C LYS A 97 -2.51 -9.71 5.68
N ILE A 98 -2.07 -9.57 6.93
CA ILE A 98 -2.93 -9.79 8.11
C ILE A 98 -3.91 -8.62 8.24
N ILE A 99 -3.43 -7.40 8.01
CA ILE A 99 -4.26 -6.21 8.00
C ILE A 99 -5.34 -6.34 6.94
N ASP A 100 -5.00 -6.66 5.68
CA ASP A 100 -5.94 -6.79 4.57
C ASP A 100 -7.04 -7.84 4.84
N VAL A 101 -6.68 -8.98 5.43
CA VAL A 101 -7.66 -9.97 5.88
C VAL A 101 -8.59 -9.38 6.95
N ALA A 102 -8.03 -8.71 7.96
CA ALA A 102 -8.83 -8.08 9.01
C ALA A 102 -9.75 -6.98 8.45
N LYS A 103 -9.30 -6.16 7.48
CA LYS A 103 -10.14 -5.12 6.86
C LYS A 103 -11.32 -5.73 6.15
N TYR A 104 -11.07 -6.75 5.33
CA TYR A 104 -12.12 -7.41 4.57
C TYR A 104 -13.12 -8.12 5.48
N ALA A 105 -12.62 -8.81 6.53
CA ALA A 105 -13.49 -9.46 7.51
C ALA A 105 -14.35 -8.44 8.27
N ALA A 106 -13.75 -7.35 8.74
CA ALA A 106 -14.44 -6.27 9.45
C ALA A 106 -15.54 -5.63 8.59
N ALA A 107 -15.20 -5.30 7.33
CA ALA A 107 -16.15 -4.77 6.35
C ALA A 107 -17.35 -5.68 6.15
N ARG A 108 -17.11 -7.00 6.04
CA ARG A 108 -18.15 -8.00 5.81
C ARG A 108 -19.13 -8.16 6.96
N VAL A 109 -18.67 -7.95 8.21
CA VAL A 109 -19.54 -8.04 9.40
C VAL A 109 -20.02 -6.70 9.91
N GLY A 110 -19.64 -5.59 9.27
CA GLY A 110 -20.05 -4.24 9.65
C GLY A 110 -19.40 -3.74 10.94
N LEU A 111 -18.18 -4.17 11.24
CA LEU A 111 -17.40 -3.69 12.39
C LEU A 111 -16.32 -2.69 11.96
N PRO A 112 -16.00 -1.70 12.80
CA PRO A 112 -14.85 -0.84 12.57
C PRO A 112 -13.56 -1.62 12.71
N LEU A 113 -12.51 -1.13 12.04
CA LEU A 113 -11.19 -1.73 12.01
C LEU A 113 -10.16 -0.82 12.69
N VAL A 114 -9.28 -1.41 13.50
CA VAL A 114 -8.04 -0.79 13.96
C VAL A 114 -6.86 -1.50 13.29
N SER A 115 -5.95 -0.71 12.70
CA SER A 115 -4.74 -1.20 12.03
C SER A 115 -3.54 -1.07 12.97
N VAL A 116 -2.92 -2.18 13.36
CA VAL A 116 -1.69 -2.19 14.15
C VAL A 116 -0.59 -2.81 13.30
N ALA A 117 0.15 -1.95 12.62
CA ALA A 117 1.12 -2.35 11.61
C ALA A 117 2.45 -2.78 12.23
N THR A 118 2.92 -3.96 11.86
CA THR A 118 4.23 -4.49 12.28
C THR A 118 5.28 -4.41 11.18
N ASN A 119 4.94 -3.86 10.02
CA ASN A 119 5.86 -3.51 8.94
C ASN A 119 5.28 -2.35 8.11
N LEU A 120 6.11 -1.75 7.25
CA LEU A 120 5.74 -0.64 6.36
C LEU A 120 5.89 -1.06 4.90
N ALA A 121 5.12 -2.06 4.46
CA ALA A 121 5.30 -2.65 3.13
C ALA A 121 4.56 -1.92 1.99
N HIS A 122 3.42 -1.29 2.30
CA HIS A 122 2.57 -0.58 1.34
C HIS A 122 1.50 0.21 2.09
N ASP A 123 0.76 1.07 1.39
CA ASP A 123 -0.29 1.94 1.93
C ASP A 123 -1.54 1.20 2.45
N GLY A 124 -1.61 -0.12 2.26
CA GLY A 124 -2.71 -0.99 2.69
C GLY A 124 -2.94 -0.98 4.20
N LEU A 125 -1.98 -0.48 4.98
CA LEU A 125 -2.16 -0.22 6.41
C LEU A 125 -3.22 0.85 6.71
N CYS A 126 -3.51 1.76 5.77
CA CYS A 126 -4.49 2.84 5.89
C CYS A 126 -5.55 2.81 4.77
N SER A 127 -5.21 2.36 3.56
CA SER A 127 -6.09 2.54 2.40
C SER A 127 -7.42 1.75 2.49
N PRO A 128 -8.50 2.26 1.85
CA PRO A 128 -9.81 1.61 1.79
C PRO A 128 -9.84 0.45 0.77
N VAL A 129 -8.72 -0.25 0.59
CA VAL A 129 -8.57 -1.37 -0.36
C VAL A 129 -7.85 -2.53 0.33
N ALA A 130 -8.50 -3.69 0.43
CA ALA A 130 -7.85 -4.91 0.88
C ALA A 130 -7.30 -5.69 -0.31
N THR A 131 -6.02 -6.03 -0.29
CA THR A 131 -5.38 -6.85 -1.32
C THR A 131 -5.30 -8.30 -0.87
N LEU A 132 -6.05 -9.20 -1.51
CA LEU A 132 -6.16 -10.61 -1.11
C LEU A 132 -5.98 -11.53 -2.32
N ASP A 133 -5.17 -12.57 -2.15
CA ASP A 133 -5.04 -13.64 -3.13
C ASP A 133 -6.36 -14.44 -3.24
N ASN A 134 -6.73 -14.85 -4.45
CA ASN A 134 -7.88 -15.70 -4.79
C ASN A 134 -7.50 -16.66 -5.93
N ASP A 135 -8.46 -17.49 -6.36
CA ASP A 135 -8.24 -18.49 -7.43
C ASP A 135 -7.83 -17.88 -8.79
N ASN A 136 -8.15 -16.61 -9.02
CA ASN A 136 -7.81 -15.86 -10.23
C ASN A 136 -6.55 -14.99 -10.07
N GLY A 137 -5.82 -15.11 -8.96
CA GLY A 137 -4.64 -14.30 -8.66
C GLY A 137 -4.90 -13.26 -7.56
N ARG A 138 -4.22 -12.13 -7.63
CA ARG A 138 -4.29 -11.10 -6.58
C ARG A 138 -5.44 -10.12 -6.84
N GLY A 139 -6.41 -10.08 -5.94
CA GLY A 139 -7.59 -9.20 -6.03
C GLY A 139 -7.47 -7.98 -5.13
N SER A 140 -8.01 -6.85 -5.59
CA SER A 140 -8.20 -5.62 -4.80
C SER A 140 -9.69 -5.43 -4.47
N TYR A 141 -10.02 -5.33 -3.19
CA TYR A 141 -11.41 -5.25 -2.71
C TYR A 141 -11.65 -3.95 -1.95
N GLY A 142 -12.67 -3.18 -2.33
CA GLY A 142 -13.05 -1.96 -1.60
C GLY A 142 -13.57 -2.28 -0.20
N VAL A 143 -13.01 -1.61 0.81
CA VAL A 143 -13.34 -1.78 2.23
C VAL A 143 -13.35 -0.41 2.94
N PRO A 144 -13.99 -0.26 4.10
CA PRO A 144 -13.84 0.94 4.91
C PRO A 144 -12.37 1.13 5.36
N MET A 145 -11.93 2.39 5.43
CA MET A 145 -10.65 2.78 6.03
C MET A 145 -10.61 2.37 7.52
N PRO A 146 -9.44 1.96 8.06
CA PRO A 146 -9.27 1.82 9.51
C PRO A 146 -9.67 3.10 10.26
N ILE A 147 -10.37 2.95 11.39
CA ILE A 147 -10.76 4.08 12.25
C ILE A 147 -9.61 4.52 13.16
N ALA A 148 -8.62 3.67 13.38
CA ALA A 148 -7.44 4.00 14.18
C ALA A 148 -6.22 3.22 13.68
N MET A 149 -5.05 3.80 13.91
CA MET A 149 -3.79 3.27 13.41
C MET A 149 -2.70 3.37 14.46
N VAL A 150 -1.92 2.30 14.60
CA VAL A 150 -0.77 2.23 15.51
C VAL A 150 0.42 1.65 14.77
N ILE A 151 1.53 2.40 14.75
CA ILE A 151 2.78 2.05 14.09
C ILE A 151 3.91 2.25 15.11
N ASP A 152 4.38 1.14 15.69
CA ASP A 152 5.50 1.18 16.63
C ASP A 152 6.84 1.06 15.90
N LEU A 153 7.59 2.15 15.86
CA LEU A 153 8.89 2.21 15.17
C LEU A 153 9.90 1.18 15.69
N SER A 154 9.80 0.75 16.96
CA SER A 154 10.65 -0.30 17.53
C SER A 154 10.38 -1.66 16.89
N VAL A 155 9.10 -1.94 16.58
CA VAL A 155 8.72 -3.18 15.91
C VAL A 155 8.98 -3.11 14.41
N ILE A 156 8.77 -1.95 13.79
CA ILE A 156 9.17 -1.73 12.39
C ILE A 156 10.67 -2.01 12.22
N ARG A 157 11.52 -1.48 13.12
CA ARG A 157 12.97 -1.69 13.10
C ARG A 157 13.39 -3.15 13.34
N ALA A 158 12.58 -3.93 14.03
CA ALA A 158 12.83 -5.35 14.25
C ALA A 158 12.34 -6.23 13.08
N ALA A 159 11.50 -5.69 12.18
CA ALA A 159 11.01 -6.39 11.01
C ALA A 159 12.10 -6.42 9.91
N PRO A 160 12.08 -7.42 9.01
CA PRO A 160 13.00 -7.46 7.89
C PRO A 160 12.94 -6.21 7.01
N ASP A 161 14.10 -5.58 6.77
CA ASP A 161 14.25 -4.33 5.98
C ASP A 161 13.53 -4.37 4.63
N ARG A 162 13.44 -5.55 3.99
CA ARG A 162 12.75 -5.72 2.71
C ARG A 162 11.31 -5.17 2.73
N PHE A 163 10.63 -5.21 3.87
CA PHE A 163 9.27 -4.66 3.97
C PHE A 163 9.31 -3.14 3.94
N VAL A 164 10.19 -2.51 4.73
CA VAL A 164 10.38 -1.05 4.70
C VAL A 164 10.77 -0.60 3.30
N ARG A 165 11.70 -1.31 2.64
CA ARG A 165 12.08 -1.06 1.25
C ARG A 165 10.88 -1.11 0.31
N SER A 166 10.04 -2.13 0.42
CA SER A 166 8.79 -2.22 -0.36
C SER A 166 7.94 -0.95 -0.18
N GLY A 167 7.74 -0.48 1.05
CA GLY A 167 6.97 0.74 1.31
C GLY A 167 7.54 2.01 0.66
N ILE A 168 8.87 2.09 0.48
CA ILE A 168 9.50 3.22 -0.21
C ILE A 168 9.06 3.27 -1.66
N GLY A 169 9.14 2.13 -2.36
CA GLY A 169 8.74 2.04 -3.77
C GLY A 169 7.26 2.36 -3.97
N ASP A 170 6.40 1.88 -3.06
CA ASP A 170 4.97 2.21 -3.06
C ASP A 170 4.72 3.70 -2.80
N ALA A 171 5.35 4.30 -1.78
CA ALA A 171 5.16 5.71 -1.44
C ALA A 171 5.61 6.67 -2.56
N ILE A 172 6.80 6.47 -3.13
CA ILE A 172 7.29 7.37 -4.19
C ILE A 172 6.46 7.26 -5.48
N SER A 173 5.83 6.11 -5.72
CA SER A 173 5.00 5.88 -6.90
C SER A 173 3.79 6.80 -6.99
N ASN A 174 3.34 7.38 -5.86
CA ASN A 174 2.33 8.43 -5.83
C ASN A 174 2.62 9.55 -6.83
N ILE A 175 3.87 9.98 -6.98
CA ILE A 175 4.23 11.07 -7.90
C ILE A 175 3.94 10.65 -9.36
N SER A 176 4.29 9.41 -9.71
CA SER A 176 4.01 8.84 -11.04
C SER A 176 2.51 8.65 -11.28
N ALA A 177 1.78 8.15 -10.27
CA ALA A 177 0.32 8.00 -10.33
C ALA A 177 -0.42 9.33 -10.49
N ILE A 178 0.02 10.38 -9.76
CA ILE A 178 -0.52 11.73 -9.93
C ILE A 178 -0.22 12.27 -11.33
N ALA A 179 0.97 12.03 -11.88
CA ALA A 179 1.28 12.43 -13.25
C ALA A 179 0.37 11.75 -14.29
N ASP A 180 -0.03 10.49 -14.07
CA ASP A 180 -1.04 9.81 -14.89
C ASP A 180 -2.45 10.40 -14.71
N TRP A 181 -2.82 10.77 -13.49
CA TRP A 181 -4.11 11.41 -13.24
C TRP A 181 -4.19 12.80 -13.91
N GLU A 182 -3.11 13.57 -13.85
CA GLU A 182 -2.95 14.86 -14.53
C GLU A 182 -2.98 14.71 -16.05
N LEU A 183 -2.32 13.69 -16.60
CA LEU A 183 -2.39 13.36 -18.03
C LEU A 183 -3.83 13.02 -18.45
N SER A 184 -4.52 12.19 -17.67
CA SER A 184 -5.91 11.84 -17.95
C SER A 184 -6.85 13.04 -17.87
N HIS A 185 -6.63 13.96 -16.93
CA HIS A 185 -7.36 15.23 -16.88
C HIS A 185 -7.13 16.06 -18.14
N GLN A 186 -5.89 16.20 -18.57
CA GLN A 186 -5.53 17.00 -19.76
C GLN A 186 -6.12 16.44 -21.06
N VAL A 187 -6.08 15.11 -21.23
CA VAL A 187 -6.50 14.45 -22.47
C VAL A 187 -8.00 14.15 -22.49
N ASN A 188 -8.56 13.64 -21.39
CA ASN A 188 -9.93 13.13 -21.32
C ASN A 188 -10.87 13.99 -20.48
N GLY A 189 -10.37 15.00 -19.78
CA GLY A 189 -11.18 15.84 -18.89
C GLY A 189 -11.57 15.16 -17.57
N GLU A 190 -10.89 14.07 -17.17
CA GLU A 190 -11.11 13.41 -15.88
C GLU A 190 -10.95 14.41 -14.72
N GLN A 191 -11.88 14.43 -13.77
CA GLN A 191 -11.78 15.34 -12.64
C GLN A 191 -10.70 14.90 -11.66
N ILE A 192 -9.91 15.87 -11.19
CA ILE A 192 -8.91 15.66 -10.14
C ILE A 192 -9.44 16.19 -8.83
N ASP A 193 -9.40 15.35 -7.80
CA ASP A 193 -9.57 15.83 -6.43
C ASP A 193 -8.25 16.47 -5.97
N GLY A 194 -8.20 17.81 -5.98
CA GLY A 194 -6.98 18.55 -5.65
C GLY A 194 -6.47 18.32 -4.23
N LEU A 195 -7.34 17.99 -3.26
CA LEU A 195 -6.91 17.68 -1.89
C LEU A 195 -6.24 16.31 -1.85
N ALA A 196 -6.87 15.29 -2.44
CA ALA A 196 -6.28 13.95 -2.53
C ALA A 196 -4.94 13.99 -3.30
N ALA A 197 -4.89 14.72 -4.42
CA ALA A 197 -3.68 14.86 -5.22
C ALA A 197 -2.54 15.55 -4.46
N ALA A 198 -2.84 16.62 -3.72
CA ALA A 198 -1.86 17.31 -2.90
C ALA A 198 -1.29 16.40 -1.81
N MET A 199 -2.16 15.68 -1.08
CA MET A 199 -1.75 14.75 -0.02
C MET A 199 -0.85 13.63 -0.55
N ALA A 200 -1.26 12.94 -1.62
CA ALA A 200 -0.46 11.86 -2.21
C ALA A 200 0.87 12.37 -2.78
N ARG A 201 0.87 13.53 -3.45
CA ARG A 201 2.11 14.16 -3.95
C ARG A 201 3.05 14.49 -2.79
N THR A 202 2.56 15.10 -1.71
CA THR A 202 3.37 15.40 -0.53
C THR A 202 3.95 14.13 0.10
N ALA A 203 3.16 13.06 0.19
CA ALA A 203 3.63 11.77 0.71
C ALA A 203 4.81 11.21 -0.11
N GLY A 204 4.67 11.15 -1.44
CA GLY A 204 5.72 10.64 -2.31
C GLY A 204 6.98 11.51 -2.30
N GLU A 205 6.81 12.83 -2.33
CA GLU A 205 7.92 13.78 -2.35
C GLU A 205 8.71 13.82 -1.04
N ALA A 206 8.01 13.65 0.09
CA ALA A 206 8.67 13.55 1.39
C ALA A 206 9.64 12.36 1.44
N VAL A 207 9.24 11.19 0.89
CA VAL A 207 10.10 10.00 0.84
C VAL A 207 11.19 10.13 -0.22
N LEU A 208 10.84 10.59 -1.43
CA LEU A 208 11.76 10.71 -2.56
C LEU A 208 12.94 11.64 -2.22
N ARG A 209 12.67 12.76 -1.55
CA ARG A 209 13.68 13.78 -1.24
C ARG A 209 14.33 13.62 0.14
N HIS A 210 13.91 12.64 0.94
CA HIS A 210 14.49 12.44 2.27
C HIS A 210 15.95 11.94 2.18
N PRO A 211 16.92 12.55 2.88
CA PRO A 211 18.33 12.15 2.81
C PRO A 211 18.64 10.88 3.62
N GLY A 212 17.83 10.57 4.64
CA GLY A 212 17.97 9.40 5.49
C GLY A 212 17.70 8.05 4.79
N THR A 213 17.95 6.98 5.53
CA THR A 213 17.92 5.58 5.11
C THR A 213 16.94 4.76 5.94
N VAL A 214 16.67 3.52 5.54
CA VAL A 214 15.87 2.56 6.35
C VAL A 214 16.41 2.34 7.78
N ALA A 215 17.66 2.71 8.04
CA ALA A 215 18.28 2.62 9.36
C ALA A 215 17.97 3.81 10.28
N ASP A 216 17.31 4.87 9.80
CA ASP A 216 17.07 6.11 10.56
C ASP A 216 15.63 6.21 11.05
N ASP A 217 15.42 6.48 12.35
CA ASP A 217 14.07 6.58 12.93
C ASP A 217 13.26 7.75 12.32
N GLU A 218 13.93 8.85 11.98
CA GLU A 218 13.30 9.99 11.29
C GLU A 218 12.77 9.60 9.91
N PHE A 219 13.55 8.84 9.14
CA PHE A 219 13.10 8.32 7.84
C PHE A 219 11.95 7.34 7.98
N LEU A 220 11.99 6.43 8.96
CA LEU A 220 10.89 5.50 9.22
C LEU A 220 9.59 6.23 9.61
N THR A 221 9.71 7.34 10.33
CA THR A 221 8.56 8.21 10.66
C THR A 221 7.98 8.82 9.40
N VAL A 222 8.81 9.44 8.56
CA VAL A 222 8.38 10.03 7.28
C VAL A 222 7.74 8.98 6.37
N LEU A 223 8.34 7.79 6.26
CA LEU A 223 7.76 6.71 5.46
C LEU A 223 6.39 6.28 5.99
N ALA A 224 6.25 6.09 7.31
CA ALA A 224 4.99 5.71 7.92
C ALA A 224 3.91 6.77 7.69
N GLU A 225 4.23 8.04 7.91
CA GLU A 225 3.33 9.17 7.66
C GLU A 225 2.93 9.25 6.18
N SER A 226 3.88 9.07 5.26
CA SER A 226 3.61 9.07 3.82
C SER A 226 2.66 7.94 3.41
N LEU A 227 2.85 6.71 3.91
CA LEU A 227 1.94 5.59 3.61
C LEU A 227 0.54 5.80 4.18
N VAL A 228 0.44 6.38 5.38
CA VAL A 228 -0.86 6.80 5.95
C VAL A 228 -1.51 7.87 5.08
N LEU A 229 -0.74 8.88 4.66
CA LEU A 229 -1.24 9.98 3.86
C LEU A 229 -1.71 9.52 2.47
N SER A 230 -1.02 8.56 1.84
CA SER A 230 -1.47 7.86 0.62
C SER A 230 -2.84 7.20 0.84
N GLY A 231 -3.00 6.42 1.90
CA GLY A 231 -4.26 5.72 2.20
C GLY A 231 -5.43 6.68 2.43
N ILE A 232 -5.20 7.80 3.12
CA ILE A 232 -6.22 8.85 3.31
C ILE A 232 -6.55 9.52 1.97
N ALA A 233 -5.55 9.80 1.13
CA ALA A 233 -5.76 10.39 -0.19
C ALA A 233 -6.68 9.51 -1.06
N ILE A 234 -6.44 8.20 -1.11
CA ILE A 234 -7.30 7.22 -1.81
C ILE A 234 -8.75 7.29 -1.29
N SER A 235 -8.93 7.45 0.02
CA SER A 235 -10.28 7.54 0.59
C SER A 235 -10.97 8.88 0.33
N ILE A 236 -10.22 9.98 0.18
CA ILE A 236 -10.76 11.29 -0.19
C ILE A 236 -11.25 11.25 -1.63
N SER A 237 -10.44 10.77 -2.56
CA SER A 237 -10.81 10.64 -3.98
C SER A 237 -11.92 9.63 -4.21
N GLY A 238 -12.03 8.60 -3.36
CA GLY A 238 -12.93 7.46 -3.58
C GLY A 238 -12.45 6.52 -4.70
N ASP A 239 -11.20 6.70 -5.15
CA ASP A 239 -10.52 5.91 -6.17
C ASP A 239 -9.02 5.84 -5.81
N THR A 240 -8.35 4.74 -6.13
CA THR A 240 -6.89 4.60 -6.02
C THR A 240 -6.04 5.56 -6.86
N ARG A 241 -6.63 6.38 -7.75
CA ARG A 241 -5.93 7.38 -8.60
C ARG A 241 -4.77 8.14 -7.93
N PRO A 242 -4.89 8.63 -6.68
CA PRO A 242 -3.80 9.40 -6.06
C PRO A 242 -2.49 8.61 -5.87
N SER A 243 -2.60 7.28 -5.80
CA SER A 243 -1.51 6.37 -5.44
C SER A 243 -1.40 5.19 -6.39
N SER A 244 -2.11 5.20 -7.53
CA SER A 244 -2.14 4.06 -8.44
C SER A 244 -2.39 4.47 -9.90
N GLY A 245 -1.32 4.41 -10.70
CA GLY A 245 -1.30 4.67 -12.15
C GLY A 245 -0.61 3.55 -12.93
N ALA A 246 0.11 3.89 -14.00
CA ALA A 246 0.84 2.96 -14.85
C ALA A 246 1.81 2.07 -14.06
N CYS A 247 2.43 2.64 -13.01
CA CYS A 247 3.32 1.91 -12.10
C CYS A 247 2.65 0.68 -11.46
N HIS A 248 1.39 0.82 -11.05
CA HIS A 248 0.63 -0.29 -10.47
C HIS A 248 0.07 -1.22 -11.53
N GLU A 249 -0.31 -0.71 -12.71
CA GLU A 249 -0.72 -1.57 -13.83
C GLU A 249 0.41 -2.53 -14.24
N ILE A 250 1.65 -2.05 -14.29
CA ILE A 250 2.84 -2.88 -14.53
C ILE A 250 3.02 -3.92 -13.40
N SER A 251 2.91 -3.52 -12.13
CA SER A 251 2.98 -4.46 -11.00
C SER A 251 1.89 -5.53 -11.06
N HIS A 252 0.64 -5.14 -11.33
CA HIS A 252 -0.49 -6.06 -11.45
C HIS A 252 -0.32 -7.01 -12.64
N ALA A 253 0.28 -6.56 -13.75
CA ALA A 253 0.61 -7.41 -14.87
C ALA A 253 1.61 -8.51 -14.49
N PHE A 254 2.65 -8.17 -13.71
CA PHE A 254 3.55 -9.19 -13.16
C PHE A 254 2.83 -10.20 -12.26
N ASP A 255 1.95 -9.72 -11.37
CA ASP A 255 1.18 -10.58 -10.46
C ASP A 255 0.26 -11.55 -11.22
N LEU A 256 -0.33 -11.12 -12.34
CA LEU A 256 -1.26 -11.93 -13.14
C LEU A 256 -0.53 -12.87 -14.12
N LEU A 257 0.50 -12.40 -14.81
CA LEU A 257 1.25 -13.20 -15.78
C LEU A 257 2.21 -14.19 -15.13
N PHE A 258 2.77 -13.82 -13.96
CA PHE A 258 3.83 -14.57 -13.29
C PHE A 258 3.56 -14.78 -11.79
N PRO A 259 2.40 -15.33 -11.39
CA PRO A 259 1.94 -15.37 -10.00
C PRO A 259 2.88 -16.09 -9.02
N LYS A 260 3.72 -17.01 -9.51
CA LYS A 260 4.68 -17.77 -8.69
C LYS A 260 6.05 -17.10 -8.53
N ARG A 261 6.35 -16.09 -9.33
CA ARG A 261 7.63 -15.36 -9.35
C ARG A 261 7.49 -13.89 -8.95
N ALA A 262 6.27 -13.44 -8.63
CA ALA A 262 6.03 -12.06 -8.23
C ALA A 262 6.94 -11.63 -7.07
N ALA A 263 7.63 -10.51 -7.28
CA ALA A 263 8.43 -9.85 -6.25
C ALA A 263 7.51 -9.13 -5.25
N SER A 264 8.07 -8.41 -4.28
CA SER A 264 7.22 -7.62 -3.38
C SER A 264 6.53 -6.50 -4.16
N HIS A 265 5.34 -6.10 -3.71
CA HIS A 265 4.52 -5.10 -4.39
C HIS A 265 5.30 -3.81 -4.66
N GLY A 266 5.90 -3.23 -3.62
CA GLY A 266 6.66 -1.99 -3.75
C GLY A 266 7.94 -2.08 -4.58
N GLU A 267 8.54 -3.27 -4.71
CA GLU A 267 9.66 -3.48 -5.64
C GLU A 267 9.19 -3.34 -7.09
N GLN A 268 8.08 -3.98 -7.45
CA GLN A 268 7.49 -3.89 -8.79
C GLN A 268 6.94 -2.50 -9.08
N VAL A 269 6.24 -1.89 -8.11
CA VAL A 269 5.65 -0.57 -8.25
C VAL A 269 6.71 0.52 -8.35
N GLY A 270 7.78 0.45 -7.55
CA GLY A 270 8.90 1.40 -7.64
C GLY A 270 9.58 1.36 -9.01
N LEU A 271 9.92 0.15 -9.48
CA LEU A 271 10.42 -0.09 -10.84
C LEU A 271 9.48 0.50 -11.90
N GLY A 272 8.20 0.13 -11.83
CA GLY A 272 7.18 0.59 -12.78
C GLY A 272 7.02 2.11 -12.77
N ALA A 273 7.16 2.75 -11.61
CA ALA A 273 7.08 4.21 -11.47
C ALA A 273 8.26 4.90 -12.15
N ALA A 274 9.49 4.41 -11.94
CA ALA A 274 10.67 4.94 -12.62
C ALA A 274 10.52 4.82 -14.15
N PHE A 275 10.13 3.64 -14.64
CA PHE A 275 9.91 3.42 -16.07
C PHE A 275 8.78 4.29 -16.64
N ALA A 276 7.66 4.44 -15.93
CA ALA A 276 6.57 5.31 -16.36
C ALA A 276 6.96 6.80 -16.42
N MET A 277 7.86 7.26 -15.54
CA MET A 277 8.44 8.61 -15.62
C MET A 277 9.33 8.76 -16.87
N HIS A 278 10.09 7.72 -17.22
CA HIS A 278 10.87 7.73 -18.47
C HIS A 278 9.95 7.80 -19.71
N LEU A 279 8.89 7.00 -19.77
CA LEU A 279 7.95 6.97 -20.90
C LEU A 279 7.31 8.35 -21.17
N ARG A 280 7.02 9.13 -20.14
CA ARG A 280 6.45 10.49 -20.29
C ARG A 280 7.48 11.56 -20.62
N GLY A 281 8.75 11.19 -20.83
CA GLY A 281 9.85 12.12 -21.13
C GLY A 281 10.43 12.85 -19.91
N ALA A 282 10.05 12.44 -18.69
CA ALA A 282 10.56 12.99 -17.44
C ALA A 282 11.86 12.27 -17.02
N VAL A 283 12.89 12.40 -17.86
CA VAL A 283 14.14 11.64 -17.76
C VAL A 283 14.88 11.91 -16.44
N ASP A 284 14.99 13.18 -16.02
CA ASP A 284 15.68 13.55 -14.79
C ASP A 284 14.97 13.00 -13.54
N GLU A 285 13.64 13.03 -13.53
CA GLU A 285 12.83 12.51 -12.43
C GLU A 285 12.85 10.98 -12.42
N SER A 286 12.84 10.33 -13.58
CA SER A 286 13.09 8.88 -13.69
C SER A 286 14.45 8.50 -13.12
N GLY A 287 15.50 9.29 -13.39
CA GLY A 287 16.83 9.09 -12.82
C GLY A 287 16.84 9.21 -11.30
N LEU A 288 16.19 10.26 -10.77
CA LEU A 288 16.03 10.44 -9.31
C LEU A 288 15.30 9.27 -8.65
N PHE A 289 14.25 8.74 -9.29
CA PHE A 289 13.57 7.53 -8.82
C PHE A 289 14.53 6.35 -8.73
N ALA A 290 15.28 6.08 -9.81
CA ALA A 290 16.24 4.98 -9.84
C ALA A 290 17.34 5.14 -8.78
N ASP A 291 17.85 6.35 -8.57
CA ASP A 291 18.86 6.63 -7.55
C ASP A 291 18.34 6.37 -6.13
N VAL A 292 17.13 6.83 -5.83
CA VAL A 292 16.50 6.62 -4.53
C VAL A 292 16.21 5.13 -4.30
N LEU A 293 15.67 4.43 -5.30
CA LEU A 293 15.43 2.99 -5.21
C LEU A 293 16.75 2.23 -4.95
N ARG A 294 17.80 2.48 -5.73
CA ARG A 294 19.12 1.86 -5.51
C ARG A 294 19.72 2.17 -4.16
N ARG A 295 19.64 3.43 -3.70
CA ARG A 295 20.14 3.85 -2.39
C ARG A 295 19.54 3.03 -1.25
N HIS A 296 18.27 2.64 -1.37
CA HIS A 296 17.59 1.80 -0.39
C HIS A 296 17.64 0.30 -0.73
N GLY A 297 18.36 -0.10 -1.78
CA GLY A 297 18.52 -1.49 -2.19
C GLY A 297 17.24 -2.11 -2.76
N LEU A 298 16.46 -1.30 -3.49
CA LEU A 298 15.33 -1.72 -4.31
C LEU A 298 15.75 -1.90 -5.77
N PRO A 299 15.04 -2.77 -6.51
CA PRO A 299 15.31 -3.01 -7.91
C PRO A 299 14.86 -1.82 -8.78
N VAL A 300 15.62 -1.59 -9.84
CA VAL A 300 15.37 -0.59 -10.89
C VAL A 300 15.38 -1.19 -12.29
N THR A 301 15.71 -2.47 -12.42
CA THR A 301 15.47 -3.25 -13.65
C THR A 301 14.71 -4.56 -13.37
N PRO A 302 13.96 -5.10 -14.35
CA PRO A 302 13.31 -6.40 -14.24
C PRO A 302 14.28 -7.56 -13.94
N GLU A 303 15.54 -7.51 -14.38
CA GLU A 303 16.51 -8.57 -14.12
C GLU A 303 16.84 -8.69 -12.62
N GLU A 304 16.82 -7.58 -11.88
CA GLU A 304 17.04 -7.56 -10.43
C GLU A 304 15.89 -8.20 -9.64
N ILE A 305 14.71 -8.33 -10.24
CA ILE A 305 13.57 -9.11 -9.71
C ILE A 305 13.39 -10.47 -10.41
N GLY A 306 14.39 -10.90 -11.19
CA GLY A 306 14.41 -12.23 -11.80
C GLY A 306 13.57 -12.40 -13.06
N PHE A 307 13.30 -11.31 -13.77
CA PHE A 307 12.59 -11.29 -15.05
C PHE A 307 13.50 -10.84 -16.18
N THR A 308 13.29 -11.37 -17.38
CA THR A 308 14.03 -10.90 -18.56
C THR A 308 13.43 -9.61 -19.11
N ALA A 309 14.19 -8.89 -19.94
CA ALA A 309 13.69 -7.76 -20.71
C ALA A 309 12.42 -8.11 -21.52
N ASP A 310 12.39 -9.30 -22.15
CA ASP A 310 11.22 -9.76 -22.92
C ASP A 310 9.99 -10.00 -22.02
N GLU A 311 10.18 -10.57 -20.83
CA GLU A 311 9.10 -10.76 -19.86
C GLU A 311 8.57 -9.43 -19.32
N PHE A 312 9.45 -8.43 -19.15
CA PHE A 312 9.05 -7.08 -18.79
C PHE A 312 8.26 -6.39 -19.90
N VAL A 313 8.71 -6.49 -21.15
CA VAL A 313 7.97 -5.97 -22.32
C VAL A 313 6.57 -6.59 -22.37
N GLN A 314 6.46 -7.90 -22.15
CA GLN A 314 5.16 -8.59 -22.07
C GLN A 314 4.29 -8.05 -20.92
N ALA A 315 4.87 -7.79 -19.75
CA ALA A 315 4.14 -7.22 -18.62
C ALA A 315 3.64 -5.79 -18.91
N VAL A 316 4.48 -4.93 -19.50
CA VAL A 316 4.10 -3.56 -19.89
C VAL A 316 3.02 -3.58 -20.97
N GLU A 317 3.11 -4.47 -21.96
CA GLU A 317 2.08 -4.64 -22.99
C GLU A 317 0.74 -5.09 -22.41
N TYR A 318 0.77 -5.95 -21.39
CA TYR A 318 -0.43 -6.44 -20.70
C TYR A 318 -1.01 -5.45 -19.69
N ALA A 319 -0.20 -4.55 -19.14
CA ALA A 319 -0.54 -3.64 -18.03
C ALA A 319 -1.88 -2.89 -18.20
N PRO A 320 -2.22 -2.28 -19.35
CA PRO A 320 -3.53 -1.64 -19.59
C PRO A 320 -4.75 -2.55 -19.34
N GLN A 321 -4.59 -3.86 -19.51
CA GLN A 321 -5.67 -4.85 -19.33
C GLN A 321 -5.98 -5.12 -17.85
N THR A 322 -5.05 -4.77 -16.95
CA THR A 322 -5.21 -4.99 -15.51
C THR A 322 -6.24 -4.04 -14.90
N ARG A 323 -6.48 -2.88 -15.53
CA ARG A 323 -7.43 -1.85 -15.07
C ARG A 323 -8.19 -1.21 -16.24
N PRO A 324 -9.14 -1.94 -16.86
CA PRO A 324 -9.92 -1.41 -17.97
C PRO A 324 -10.62 -0.08 -17.61
N GLY A 325 -10.41 0.93 -18.44
CA GLY A 325 -10.99 2.28 -18.25
C GLY A 325 -10.10 3.24 -17.44
N ARG A 326 -8.98 2.79 -16.91
CA ARG A 326 -7.92 3.68 -16.41
C ARG A 326 -7.14 4.24 -17.61
N PHE A 327 -6.86 5.53 -17.59
CA PHE A 327 -6.02 6.19 -18.60
C PHE A 327 -4.75 6.71 -17.95
N THR A 328 -3.61 6.26 -18.46
CA THR A 328 -2.26 6.53 -18.00
C THR A 328 -1.35 6.82 -19.20
N VAL A 329 -0.05 6.99 -18.96
CA VAL A 329 0.96 7.07 -20.03
C VAL A 329 0.97 5.83 -20.93
N LEU A 330 0.58 4.66 -20.43
CA LEU A 330 0.56 3.42 -21.22
C LEU A 330 -0.55 3.48 -22.29
N GLU A 331 -1.76 3.85 -21.91
CA GLU A 331 -2.87 4.05 -22.86
C GLU A 331 -2.63 5.25 -23.78
N HIS A 332 -2.00 6.31 -23.26
CA HIS A 332 -1.74 7.51 -24.04
C HIS A 332 -0.76 7.27 -25.18
N LEU A 333 0.34 6.55 -24.92
CA LEU A 333 1.34 6.24 -25.93
C LEU A 333 0.92 5.06 -26.80
N SER A 334 0.19 4.08 -26.23
CA SER A 334 -0.29 2.88 -26.92
C SER A 334 0.81 2.21 -27.77
N LEU A 335 2.00 2.06 -27.17
CA LEU A 335 3.20 1.56 -27.83
C LEU A 335 3.02 0.11 -28.31
N SER A 336 3.59 -0.22 -29.47
CA SER A 336 3.74 -1.61 -29.91
C SER A 336 4.80 -2.35 -29.08
N THR A 337 4.81 -3.68 -29.13
CA THR A 337 5.83 -4.52 -28.45
C THR A 337 7.27 -4.08 -28.76
N ASP A 338 7.56 -3.74 -30.02
CA ASP A 338 8.89 -3.28 -30.44
C ASP A 338 9.22 -1.89 -29.87
N GLN A 339 8.24 -0.98 -29.82
CA GLN A 339 8.42 0.34 -29.23
C GLN A 339 8.62 0.26 -27.70
N ILE A 340 7.91 -0.65 -27.01
CA ILE A 340 8.13 -0.91 -25.59
C ILE A 340 9.54 -1.44 -25.35
N ARG A 341 10.01 -2.36 -26.21
CA ARG A 341 11.37 -2.90 -26.16
C ARG A 341 12.43 -1.80 -26.33
N ASP A 342 12.25 -0.93 -27.32
CA ASP A 342 13.15 0.21 -27.55
C ASP A 342 13.14 1.19 -26.37
N ALA A 343 11.95 1.52 -25.83
CA ALA A 343 11.81 2.40 -24.67
C ALA A 343 12.46 1.81 -23.42
N TYR A 344 12.32 0.50 -23.18
CA TYR A 344 13.01 -0.16 -22.07
C TYR A 344 14.54 -0.15 -22.25
N ALA A 345 15.04 -0.38 -23.46
CA ALA A 345 16.47 -0.32 -23.73
C ALA A 345 17.04 1.09 -23.48
N ASP A 346 16.30 2.14 -23.85
CA ASP A 346 16.69 3.53 -23.58
C ASP A 346 16.63 3.86 -22.08
N TYR A 347 15.58 3.43 -21.38
CA TYR A 347 15.48 3.54 -19.92
C TYR A 347 16.66 2.87 -19.22
N ALA A 348 16.95 1.61 -19.54
CA ALA A 348 18.02 0.84 -18.91
C ALA A 348 19.39 1.50 -19.11
N LYS A 349 19.64 2.07 -20.30
CA LYS A 349 20.84 2.86 -20.59
C LYS A 349 20.90 4.15 -19.79
N THR A 350 19.79 4.87 -19.71
CA THR A 350 19.65 6.15 -19.01
C THR A 350 19.99 6.00 -17.53
N ILE A 351 19.35 5.04 -16.86
CA ILE A 351 19.55 4.85 -15.42
C ILE A 351 20.92 4.24 -15.08
N SER A 352 21.63 3.67 -16.05
CA SER A 352 22.95 3.06 -15.82
C SER A 352 24.13 4.01 -16.09
N SER A 353 23.85 5.21 -16.59
CA SER A 353 24.84 6.24 -16.92
C SER A 353 25.04 7.20 -15.75
#